data_AF-W4PCZ6-F1
#
_entry.id   AF-W4PCZ6-F1
#
_cell.length_a   1.000
_cell.length_b   1.000
_cell.length_c   1.000
_cell.angle_alpha   90.00
_cell.angle_beta   90.00
_cell.angle_gamma   90.00
#
_symmetry.space_group_name_H-M   'P 1'
#
loop_
_entity.id
_entity.type
_entity.pdbx_description
1 polymer ?
#
loop_
_entity_poly.entity_id
_entity_poly.type
_entity_poly.pdbx_seq_one_letter_code
_entity_poly.pdbx_strand_id
1 'polypeptide(L)'
;MMKGHWVVYELLRQQVEKDERYIWFHAASLGEFEQGRPLIEEIRAQYPAYRILLTFFSPSGYEVRKHYRGADIVCYLPFDKPRNVKKFLDIANPCMAFFIKYEFWKNYLDELHKRRIPVYSVSSIFRRDQIFFKWYGGSYRRVLRNFDHLFVQNEASKRYLSKIGINRVTVVGDTRFDRVLQIREELRNCRWWKSLKETILSPLWREAHGVRMKTCFWNILIRTRK
;
A
#
# COMPACT_ATOMS: atom_id res chain seq x y z
N MET A 1 8.46 -23.09 5.52
CA MET A 1 8.73 -21.72 4.99
C MET A 1 8.80 -21.68 3.47
N MET A 2 9.64 -22.48 2.78
CA MET A 2 9.79 -22.39 1.31
C MET A 2 8.56 -22.84 0.50
N LYS A 3 7.80 -23.87 0.91
CA LYS A 3 6.69 -24.43 0.12
C LYS A 3 5.62 -23.40 -0.27
N GLY A 4 5.27 -22.47 0.63
CA GLY A 4 4.26 -21.44 0.39
C GLY A 4 4.63 -20.45 -0.72
N HIS A 5 5.91 -20.07 -0.84
CA HIS A 5 6.37 -19.12 -1.86
C HIS A 5 6.39 -19.72 -3.28
N TRP A 6 6.48 -21.04 -3.42
CA TRP A 6 6.50 -21.71 -4.72
C TRP A 6 5.12 -21.80 -5.37
N VAL A 7 4.07 -21.93 -4.55
CA VAL A 7 2.68 -22.09 -5.02
C VAL A 7 2.01 -20.76 -5.36
N VAL A 8 2.59 -19.62 -4.95
CA VAL A 8 2.01 -18.27 -5.16
C VAL A 8 1.60 -18.03 -6.62
N TYR A 9 2.44 -18.41 -7.58
CA TYR A 9 2.14 -18.16 -8.99
C TYR A 9 0.99 -19.01 -9.53
N GLU A 10 0.81 -20.22 -9.02
CA GLU A 10 -0.29 -21.09 -9.41
C GLU A 10 -1.60 -20.59 -8.79
N LEU A 11 -1.57 -20.27 -7.49
CA LEU A 11 -2.69 -19.67 -6.78
C LEU A 11 -3.15 -18.38 -7.47
N LEU A 12 -2.23 -17.47 -7.79
CA LEU A 12 -2.58 -16.23 -8.47
C LEU A 12 -3.18 -16.47 -9.86
N ARG A 13 -2.70 -17.45 -10.62
CA ARG A 13 -3.29 -17.77 -11.94
C ARG A 13 -4.69 -18.37 -11.85
N GLN A 14 -5.00 -19.05 -10.75
CA GLN A 14 -6.32 -19.64 -10.52
C GLN A 14 -7.32 -18.62 -9.97
N GLN A 15 -6.87 -17.68 -9.14
CA GLN A 15 -7.75 -16.76 -8.41
C GLN A 15 -7.82 -15.35 -9.00
N VAL A 16 -6.85 -14.91 -9.79
CA VAL A 16 -6.92 -13.60 -10.45
C VAL A 16 -7.85 -13.67 -11.65
N GLU A 17 -8.92 -12.91 -11.59
CA GLU A 17 -9.89 -12.75 -12.67
C GLU A 17 -9.45 -11.62 -13.61
N LYS A 18 -9.53 -11.83 -14.94
CA LYS A 18 -8.95 -10.91 -15.93
C LYS A 18 -9.66 -9.57 -16.05
N ASP A 19 -10.97 -9.54 -15.82
CA ASP A 19 -11.81 -8.35 -15.98
C ASP A 19 -11.94 -7.54 -14.68
N GLU A 20 -11.34 -8.04 -13.59
CA GLU A 20 -11.40 -7.44 -12.27
C GLU A 20 -10.21 -6.52 -12.01
N ARG A 21 -10.42 -5.51 -11.14
CA ARG A 21 -9.40 -4.51 -10.82
C ARG A 21 -8.91 -4.70 -9.40
N TYR A 22 -7.67 -5.14 -9.27
CA TYR A 22 -7.07 -5.43 -7.97
C TYR A 22 -6.35 -4.23 -7.37
N ILE A 23 -6.61 -3.96 -6.10
CA ILE A 23 -5.78 -3.12 -5.23
C ILE A 23 -4.91 -4.06 -4.39
N TRP A 24 -3.60 -3.85 -4.45
CA TRP A 24 -2.66 -4.71 -3.74
C TRP A 24 -2.24 -4.11 -2.40
N PHE A 25 -2.38 -4.88 -1.32
CA PHE A 25 -1.86 -4.58 0.01
C PHE A 25 -0.76 -5.57 0.39
N HIS A 26 0.30 -5.04 0.98
CA HIS A 26 1.39 -5.84 1.52
C HIS A 26 1.66 -5.50 3.00
N ALA A 27 1.73 -6.54 3.83
CA ALA A 27 2.18 -6.48 5.21
C ALA A 27 3.16 -7.64 5.45
N ALA A 28 4.36 -7.39 5.99
CA ALA A 28 5.28 -8.49 6.27
C ALA A 28 4.76 -9.42 7.36
N SER A 29 3.98 -8.92 8.33
CA SER A 29 3.53 -9.66 9.50
C SER A 29 2.10 -9.34 9.93
N LEU A 30 1.55 -10.10 10.89
CA LEU A 30 0.25 -9.81 11.50
C LEU A 30 0.20 -8.39 12.10
N GLY A 31 1.23 -7.99 12.83
CA GLY A 31 1.26 -6.68 13.50
C GLY A 31 1.27 -5.49 12.54
N GLU A 32 1.77 -5.68 11.32
CA GLU A 32 1.67 -4.68 10.24
C GLU A 32 0.32 -4.75 9.55
N PHE A 33 -0.20 -5.94 9.30
CA PHE A 33 -1.54 -6.07 8.74
C PHE A 33 -2.59 -5.36 9.60
N GLU A 34 -2.54 -5.51 10.92
CA GLU A 34 -3.48 -4.81 11.83
C GLU A 34 -3.38 -3.28 11.73
N GLN A 35 -2.28 -2.72 11.22
CA GLN A 35 -2.13 -1.28 10.96
C GLN A 35 -2.79 -0.85 9.66
N GLY A 36 -2.72 -1.67 8.61
CA GLY A 36 -3.35 -1.39 7.33
C GLY A 36 -4.80 -1.86 7.23
N ARG A 37 -5.25 -2.75 8.14
CA ARG A 37 -6.58 -3.37 8.09
C ARG A 37 -7.73 -2.34 8.02
N PRO A 38 -7.75 -1.24 8.80
CA PRO A 38 -8.82 -0.25 8.71
C PRO A 38 -8.95 0.37 7.30
N LEU A 39 -7.82 0.59 6.62
CA LEU A 39 -7.81 1.09 5.25
C LEU A 39 -8.38 0.07 4.26
N ILE A 40 -8.05 -1.21 4.44
CA ILE A 40 -8.57 -2.30 3.60
C ILE A 40 -10.10 -2.41 3.76
N GLU A 41 -10.59 -2.42 5.00
CA GLU A 41 -12.01 -2.54 5.33
C GLU A 41 -12.82 -1.37 4.76
N GLU A 42 -12.29 -0.15 4.88
CA GLU A 42 -12.93 1.05 4.37
C GLU A 42 -12.97 1.08 2.82
N ILE A 43 -11.88 0.68 2.16
CA ILE A 43 -11.84 0.60 0.69
C ILE A 43 -12.83 -0.44 0.20
N ARG A 44 -12.92 -1.62 0.86
CA ARG A 44 -13.89 -2.66 0.50
C ARG A 44 -15.33 -2.18 0.66
N ALA A 45 -15.61 -1.40 1.72
CA ALA A 45 -16.94 -0.86 1.97
C ALA A 45 -17.33 0.24 0.97
N GLN A 46 -16.42 1.17 0.65
CA GLN A 46 -16.72 2.30 -0.25
C GLN A 46 -16.59 1.97 -1.73
N TYR A 47 -15.74 1.01 -2.10
CA TYR A 47 -15.42 0.69 -3.49
C TYR A 47 -15.48 -0.81 -3.75
N PRO A 48 -16.67 -1.44 -3.65
CA PRO A 48 -16.84 -2.89 -3.81
C PRO A 48 -16.50 -3.40 -5.22
N ALA A 49 -16.37 -2.51 -6.21
CA ALA A 49 -15.94 -2.83 -7.57
C ALA A 49 -14.43 -3.13 -7.69
N TYR A 50 -13.64 -2.89 -6.63
CA TYR A 50 -12.24 -3.30 -6.60
C TYR A 50 -12.07 -4.56 -5.78
N ARG A 51 -11.28 -5.49 -6.32
CA ARG A 51 -10.83 -6.67 -5.60
C ARG A 51 -9.59 -6.34 -4.78
N ILE A 52 -9.42 -7.03 -3.67
CA ILE A 52 -8.30 -6.83 -2.75
C ILE A 52 -7.36 -8.04 -2.85
N LEU A 53 -6.13 -7.78 -3.29
CA LEU A 53 -5.02 -8.72 -3.18
C LEU A 53 -4.23 -8.39 -1.91
N LEU A 54 -4.18 -9.32 -0.96
CA LEU A 54 -3.41 -9.17 0.27
C LEU A 54 -2.23 -10.14 0.27
N THR A 55 -1.04 -9.61 0.54
CA THR A 55 0.17 -10.43 0.60
C THR A 55 0.85 -10.34 1.95
N PHE A 56 1.41 -11.47 2.38
CA PHE A 56 2.20 -11.59 3.60
C PHE A 56 3.62 -12.08 3.31
N PHE A 57 4.61 -11.66 4.08
CA PHE A 57 5.96 -12.23 3.99
C PHE A 57 6.19 -13.31 5.05
N SER A 58 5.73 -13.10 6.28
CA SER A 58 5.91 -14.03 7.40
C SER A 58 4.74 -15.02 7.52
N PRO A 59 5.02 -16.25 7.99
CA PRO A 59 3.96 -17.19 8.38
C PRO A 59 3.06 -16.68 9.49
N SER A 60 3.59 -15.86 10.41
CA SER A 60 2.80 -15.28 11.51
C SER A 60 1.68 -14.36 11.03
N GLY A 61 1.85 -13.69 9.88
CA GLY A 61 0.77 -12.96 9.22
C GLY A 61 -0.12 -13.89 8.40
N TYR A 62 0.48 -14.67 7.50
CA TYR A 62 -0.26 -15.49 6.55
C TYR A 62 -1.12 -16.56 7.23
N GLU A 63 -0.58 -17.39 8.12
CA GLU A 63 -1.33 -18.51 8.71
C GLU A 63 -2.54 -18.04 9.53
N VAL A 64 -2.45 -16.86 10.13
CA VAL A 64 -3.53 -16.24 10.91
C VAL A 64 -4.59 -15.59 10.01
N ARG A 65 -4.20 -15.07 8.84
CA ARG A 65 -5.06 -14.23 7.99
C ARG A 65 -5.29 -14.77 6.57
N LYS A 66 -4.88 -16.00 6.26
CA LYS A 66 -5.11 -16.64 4.94
C LYS A 66 -6.59 -16.77 4.54
N HIS A 67 -7.52 -16.70 5.50
CA HIS A 67 -8.97 -16.69 5.27
C HIS A 67 -9.62 -15.34 5.64
N TYR A 68 -8.85 -14.25 5.61
CA TYR A 68 -9.36 -12.93 5.92
C TYR A 68 -10.41 -12.49 4.88
N ARG A 69 -11.67 -12.37 5.32
CA ARG A 69 -12.82 -12.04 4.46
C ARG A 69 -12.78 -10.64 3.82
N GLY A 70 -11.91 -9.76 4.30
CA GLY A 70 -11.70 -8.43 3.71
C GLY A 70 -10.82 -8.45 2.46
N ALA A 71 -10.18 -9.58 2.14
CA ALA A 71 -9.39 -9.77 0.94
C ALA A 71 -10.00 -10.84 0.03
N ASP A 72 -9.94 -10.63 -1.28
CA ASP A 72 -10.41 -11.59 -2.28
C ASP A 72 -9.33 -12.64 -2.58
N ILE A 73 -8.06 -12.24 -2.51
CA ILE A 73 -6.91 -13.14 -2.63
C ILE A 73 -5.96 -12.88 -1.46
N VAL A 74 -5.51 -13.94 -0.80
CA VAL A 74 -4.47 -13.89 0.22
C VAL A 74 -3.34 -14.85 -0.13
N CYS A 75 -2.11 -14.34 -0.29
CA CYS A 75 -0.96 -15.19 -0.62
C CYS A 75 0.35 -14.69 0.00
N TYR A 76 1.43 -15.47 -0.14
CA TYR A 76 2.76 -15.01 0.23
C TYR A 76 3.32 -14.04 -0.81
N LEU A 77 4.09 -13.04 -0.39
CA LEU A 77 4.87 -12.20 -1.30
C LEU A 77 6.07 -13.01 -1.84
N PRO A 78 6.26 -13.14 -3.15
CA PRO A 78 7.46 -13.76 -3.70
C PRO A 78 8.72 -12.97 -3.33
N PHE A 79 9.85 -13.67 -3.17
CA PHE A 79 11.13 -13.03 -2.87
C PHE A 79 11.48 -11.92 -3.86
N ASP A 80 12.04 -10.82 -3.36
CA ASP A 80 12.42 -9.62 -4.11
C ASP A 80 13.62 -9.85 -5.03
N LYS A 81 13.41 -10.67 -6.06
CA LYS A 81 14.32 -10.89 -7.18
C LYS A 81 13.65 -10.35 -8.44
N PRO A 82 14.37 -9.68 -9.35
CA PRO A 82 13.78 -9.05 -10.54
C PRO A 82 12.85 -9.96 -11.35
N ARG A 83 13.22 -11.24 -11.56
CA ARG A 83 12.40 -12.22 -12.28
C ARG A 83 11.10 -12.56 -11.55
N ASN A 84 11.16 -12.71 -10.23
CA ASN A 84 10.00 -13.04 -9.40
C ASN A 84 9.02 -11.88 -9.35
N VAL A 85 9.53 -10.67 -9.12
CA VAL A 85 8.75 -9.43 -9.10
C VAL A 85 8.02 -9.23 -10.41
N LYS A 86 8.74 -9.33 -11.54
CA LYS A 86 8.15 -9.19 -12.87
C LYS A 86 7.01 -10.20 -13.07
N LYS A 87 7.29 -11.48 -12.79
CA LYS A 87 6.29 -12.57 -12.90
C LYS A 87 5.08 -12.36 -11.99
N PHE A 88 5.29 -11.89 -10.76
CA PHE A 88 4.20 -11.59 -9.83
C PHE A 88 3.31 -10.47 -10.36
N LEU A 89 3.92 -9.34 -10.78
CA LEU A 89 3.18 -8.19 -11.28
C LEU A 89 2.54 -8.43 -12.65
N ASP A 90 3.08 -9.35 -13.46
CA ASP A 90 2.46 -9.78 -14.72
C ASP A 90 1.15 -10.55 -14.48
N ILE A 91 1.08 -11.33 -13.40
CA ILE A 91 -0.12 -12.11 -13.06
C ILE A 91 -1.10 -11.26 -12.25
N ALA A 92 -0.61 -10.60 -11.19
CA ALA A 92 -1.45 -9.84 -10.26
C ALA A 92 -2.00 -8.53 -10.87
N ASN A 93 -1.25 -7.92 -11.80
CA ASN A 93 -1.60 -6.69 -12.52
C ASN A 93 -2.37 -5.64 -11.68
N PRO A 94 -1.84 -5.21 -10.52
CA PRO A 94 -2.59 -4.33 -9.63
C PRO A 94 -2.72 -2.93 -10.21
N CYS A 95 -3.86 -2.28 -9.97
CA CYS A 95 -4.08 -0.90 -10.38
C CYS A 95 -3.41 0.12 -9.45
N MET A 96 -3.10 -0.28 -8.20
CA MET A 96 -2.30 0.46 -7.23
C MET A 96 -1.80 -0.49 -6.13
N ALA A 97 -0.77 -0.08 -5.38
CA ALA A 97 -0.18 -0.87 -4.31
C ALA A 97 0.01 -0.07 -3.01
N PHE A 98 -0.23 -0.72 -1.86
CA PHE A 98 -0.03 -0.18 -0.52
C PHE A 98 0.94 -1.07 0.26
N PHE A 99 2.06 -0.48 0.69
CA PHE A 99 3.05 -1.13 1.56
C PHE A 99 2.87 -0.63 2.99
N ILE A 100 2.53 -1.54 3.90
CA ILE A 100 2.23 -1.19 5.28
C ILE A 100 3.52 -1.17 6.10
N LYS A 101 3.76 -0.05 6.77
CA LYS A 101 4.91 0.21 7.64
C LYS A 101 6.25 0.22 6.89
N TYR A 102 7.15 -0.73 7.17
CA TYR A 102 8.57 -0.71 6.80
C TYR A 102 8.93 -1.56 5.57
N GLU A 103 7.97 -1.74 4.67
CA GLU A 103 8.13 -2.67 3.55
C GLU A 103 8.71 -1.99 2.29
N PHE A 104 10.03 -1.76 2.31
CA PHE A 104 10.77 -1.09 1.23
C PHE A 104 11.47 -2.06 0.28
N TRP A 105 10.69 -2.85 -0.45
CA TRP A 105 11.18 -3.85 -1.38
C TRP A 105 11.67 -3.23 -2.69
N LYS A 106 12.99 -3.16 -2.88
CA LYS A 106 13.60 -2.40 -3.98
C LYS A 106 13.11 -2.85 -5.35
N ASN A 107 13.16 -4.15 -5.69
CA ASN A 107 12.82 -4.55 -7.06
C ASN A 107 11.32 -4.42 -7.31
N TYR A 108 10.46 -4.68 -6.32
CA TYR A 108 9.03 -4.37 -6.42
C TYR A 108 8.77 -2.89 -6.68
N LEU A 109 9.37 -2.00 -5.90
CA LEU A 109 9.16 -0.56 -6.04
C LEU A 109 9.70 -0.03 -7.36
N ASP A 110 10.88 -0.49 -7.79
CA ASP A 110 11.43 -0.15 -9.10
C ASP A 110 10.51 -0.62 -10.24
N GLU A 111 9.99 -1.86 -10.16
CA GLU A 111 9.14 -2.43 -11.21
C GLU A 111 7.74 -1.79 -11.24
N LEU A 112 7.14 -1.52 -10.07
CA LEU A 112 5.88 -0.78 -9.97
C LEU A 112 6.03 0.63 -10.55
N HIS A 113 7.13 1.32 -10.25
CA HIS A 113 7.41 2.64 -10.82
C HIS A 113 7.61 2.59 -12.34
N LYS A 114 8.31 1.57 -12.86
CA LYS A 114 8.49 1.35 -14.32
C LYS A 114 7.17 1.06 -15.04
N ARG A 115 6.35 0.15 -14.48
CA ARG A 115 4.97 -0.13 -14.91
C ARG A 115 4.03 1.01 -14.62
N ARG A 116 4.53 1.97 -13.83
CA ARG A 116 3.93 3.27 -13.71
C ARG A 116 2.58 2.99 -12.99
N ILE A 117 2.61 2.10 -11.99
CA ILE A 117 1.51 1.72 -11.08
C ILE A 117 1.69 2.56 -9.81
N PRO A 118 0.66 3.27 -9.32
CA PRO A 118 0.77 4.09 -8.12
C PRO A 118 1.10 3.26 -6.87
N VAL A 119 2.03 3.76 -6.06
CA VAL A 119 2.49 3.08 -4.83
C VAL A 119 2.46 4.00 -3.62
N TYR A 120 1.89 3.51 -2.53
CA TYR A 120 1.75 4.24 -1.28
C TYR A 120 2.37 3.48 -0.12
N SER A 121 3.00 4.22 0.80
CA SER A 121 3.36 3.67 2.11
C SER A 121 2.35 4.11 3.17
N VAL A 122 1.92 3.18 4.02
CA VAL A 122 0.91 3.43 5.07
C VAL A 122 1.50 3.20 6.44
N SER A 123 1.29 4.13 7.38
CA SER A 123 1.79 4.03 8.76
C SER A 123 3.31 3.84 8.84
N SER A 124 4.04 4.47 7.92
CA SER A 124 5.49 4.43 7.87
C SER A 124 6.08 5.28 8.99
N ILE A 125 7.16 4.85 9.63
CA ILE A 125 7.87 5.66 10.64
C ILE A 125 9.33 5.76 10.20
N PHE A 126 10.03 6.85 10.46
CA PHE A 126 11.43 6.99 10.07
C PHE A 126 12.26 7.41 11.27
N ARG A 127 13.46 6.82 11.38
CA ARG A 127 14.42 7.11 12.44
C ARG A 127 15.73 7.60 11.82
N ARG A 128 16.37 8.57 12.48
CA ARG A 128 17.57 9.25 11.97
C ARG A 128 18.74 8.30 11.67
N ASP A 129 18.82 7.18 12.39
CA ASP A 129 19.87 6.17 12.29
C ASP A 129 19.72 5.23 11.09
N GLN A 130 18.56 5.22 10.42
CA GLN A 130 18.33 4.37 9.26
C GLN A 130 19.25 4.71 8.09
N ILE A 131 19.57 3.68 7.29
CA ILE A 131 20.48 3.78 6.15
C ILE A 131 20.08 4.89 5.16
N PHE A 132 18.78 5.18 5.02
CA PHE A 132 18.27 6.25 4.15
C PHE A 132 18.84 7.63 4.48
N PHE A 133 19.23 7.89 5.73
CA PHE A 133 19.71 9.20 6.16
C PHE A 133 21.23 9.25 6.32
N LYS A 134 21.93 8.15 6.03
CA LYS A 134 23.40 8.09 6.06
C LYS A 134 23.98 8.54 4.74
N TRP A 135 25.21 9.06 4.77
CA TRP A 135 25.90 9.58 3.59
C TRP A 135 26.07 8.49 2.50
N TYR A 136 26.36 7.25 2.90
CA TYR A 136 26.46 6.08 2.01
C TYR A 136 25.10 5.46 1.60
N GLY A 137 23.98 5.99 2.11
CA GLY A 137 22.64 5.47 1.86
C GLY A 137 22.02 5.80 0.50
N GLY A 138 22.80 6.32 -0.46
CA GLY A 138 22.32 6.84 -1.74
C GLY A 138 21.41 5.89 -2.52
N SER A 139 21.83 4.63 -2.66
CA SER A 139 21.05 3.61 -3.37
C SER A 139 19.73 3.31 -2.68
N TYR A 140 19.74 3.15 -1.35
CA TYR A 140 18.53 2.90 -0.55
C TYR A 140 17.58 4.09 -0.55
N ARG A 141 18.08 5.33 -0.56
CA ARG A 141 17.25 6.54 -0.68
C ARG A 141 16.40 6.56 -1.95
N ARG A 142 16.91 6.00 -3.05
CA ARG A 142 16.18 5.96 -4.32
C ARG A 142 14.89 5.17 -4.22
N VAL A 143 14.87 4.11 -3.40
CA VAL A 143 13.69 3.28 -3.14
C VAL A 143 12.53 4.13 -2.62
N LEU A 144 12.80 5.08 -1.72
CA LEU A 144 11.78 5.96 -1.16
C LEU A 144 11.19 6.94 -2.19
N ARG A 145 11.92 7.25 -3.27
CA ARG A 145 11.43 8.12 -4.35
C ARG A 145 10.45 7.43 -5.29
N ASN A 146 10.42 6.10 -5.29
CA ASN A 146 9.49 5.33 -6.11
C ASN A 146 8.07 5.28 -5.52
N PHE A 147 7.88 5.73 -4.26
CA PHE A 147 6.55 5.93 -3.70
C PHE A 147 5.94 7.21 -4.26
N ASP A 148 4.69 7.13 -4.72
CA ASP A 148 3.90 8.29 -5.09
C ASP A 148 3.57 9.14 -3.86
N HIS A 149 3.29 8.50 -2.71
CA HIS A 149 3.08 9.20 -1.45
C HIS A 149 3.45 8.34 -0.24
N LEU A 150 4.00 8.97 0.81
CA LEU A 150 4.27 8.31 2.09
C LEU A 150 3.37 8.86 3.20
N PHE A 151 2.53 8.01 3.76
CA PHE A 151 1.75 8.31 4.95
C PHE A 151 2.54 7.89 6.19
N VAL A 152 3.01 8.87 6.97
CA VAL A 152 3.92 8.65 8.09
C VAL A 152 3.26 8.88 9.44
N GLN A 153 3.76 8.22 10.49
CA GLN A 153 3.14 8.28 11.81
C GLN A 153 3.38 9.59 12.56
N ASN A 154 4.46 10.31 12.28
CA ASN A 154 4.82 11.50 13.06
C ASN A 154 5.59 12.55 12.26
N GLU A 155 5.58 13.77 12.78
CA GLU A 155 6.29 14.92 12.20
C GLU A 155 7.82 14.71 12.13
N ALA A 156 8.40 13.94 13.05
CA ALA A 156 9.84 13.62 12.98
C ALA A 156 10.18 12.87 11.69
N SER A 157 9.35 11.90 11.29
CA SER A 157 9.49 11.16 10.05
C SER A 157 9.40 12.06 8.83
N LYS A 158 8.40 12.96 8.80
CA LYS A 158 8.27 13.98 7.74
C LYS A 158 9.52 14.87 7.64
N ARG A 159 10.05 15.33 8.78
CA ARG A 159 11.28 16.13 8.82
C ARG A 159 12.50 15.36 8.28
N TYR A 160 12.65 14.09 8.64
CA TYR A 160 13.76 13.27 8.12
C TYR A 160 13.68 13.07 6.62
N LEU A 161 12.48 12.78 6.09
CA LEU A 161 12.25 12.62 4.65
C LEU A 161 12.49 13.92 3.88
N SER A 162 12.05 15.06 4.43
CA SER A 162 12.27 16.37 3.79
C SER A 162 13.77 16.70 3.65
N LYS A 163 14.60 16.34 4.64
CA LYS A 163 16.07 16.52 4.57
C LYS A 163 16.75 15.76 3.42
N ILE A 164 16.11 14.73 2.88
CA ILE A 164 16.61 13.97 1.71
C ILE A 164 15.81 14.26 0.42
N GLY A 165 15.02 15.35 0.43
CA GLY A 165 14.26 15.84 -0.71
C GLY A 165 12.96 15.10 -0.98
N ILE A 166 12.42 14.37 0.00
CA ILE A 166 11.14 13.64 -0.13
C ILE A 166 10.05 14.41 0.60
N ASN A 167 9.23 15.11 -0.19
CA ASN A 167 8.19 16.01 0.33
C ASN A 167 6.75 15.51 0.10
N ARG A 168 6.56 14.44 -0.69
CA ARG A 168 5.28 13.77 -0.90
C ARG A 168 4.91 12.92 0.32
N VAL A 169 4.69 13.60 1.44
CA VAL A 169 4.59 13.01 2.78
C VAL A 169 3.45 13.66 3.55
N THR A 170 2.55 12.84 4.08
CA THR A 170 1.46 13.27 4.96
C THR A 170 1.62 12.58 6.31
N VAL A 171 1.49 13.35 7.39
CA VAL A 171 1.48 12.80 8.75
C VAL A 171 0.07 12.35 9.08
N VAL A 172 -0.10 11.06 9.35
CA VAL A 172 -1.40 10.42 9.59
C VAL A 172 -1.58 9.93 11.03
N GLY A 173 -0.49 9.73 11.80
CA GLY A 173 -0.57 9.15 13.14
C GLY A 173 -0.30 7.63 13.17
N ASP A 174 -0.31 7.04 14.37
CA ASP A 174 -0.18 5.59 14.53
C ASP A 174 -1.57 4.93 14.45
N THR A 175 -1.77 4.19 13.37
CA THR A 175 -2.99 3.44 13.08
C THR A 175 -3.41 2.44 14.17
N ARG A 176 -2.48 1.98 15.04
CA ARG A 176 -2.82 1.10 16.18
C ARG A 176 -3.49 1.88 17.30
N PHE A 177 -3.02 3.10 17.57
CA PHE A 177 -3.64 3.98 18.55
C PHE A 177 -5.02 4.45 18.06
N ASP A 178 -5.13 4.73 16.76
CA ASP A 178 -6.41 5.05 16.14
C ASP A 178 -7.40 3.88 16.25
N ARG A 179 -6.95 2.62 16.26
CA ARG A 179 -7.82 1.46 16.52
C ARG A 179 -8.36 1.40 17.95
N VAL A 180 -7.56 1.77 18.95
CA VAL A 180 -8.03 1.89 20.35
C VAL A 180 -9.08 2.99 20.47
N LEU A 181 -8.94 4.07 19.69
CA LEU A 181 -9.94 5.13 19.59
C LEU A 181 -11.17 4.71 18.76
N GLN A 182 -11.02 3.94 17.68
CA GLN A 182 -12.12 3.39 16.86
C GLN A 182 -12.99 2.39 17.64
N ILE A 183 -12.44 1.71 18.64
CA ILE A 183 -13.22 0.87 19.57
C ILE A 183 -14.06 1.74 20.52
N ARG A 184 -13.72 3.03 20.69
CA ARG A 184 -14.36 3.91 21.67
C ARG A 184 -15.25 5.01 21.08
N GLU A 185 -14.99 5.54 19.87
CA GLU A 185 -15.81 6.61 19.27
C GLU A 185 -15.90 6.55 17.73
N GLU A 186 -17.14 6.73 17.28
CA GLU A 186 -17.70 6.96 15.93
C GLU A 186 -16.73 7.26 14.76
N LEU A 187 -16.89 6.43 13.72
CA LEU A 187 -16.18 6.38 12.43
C LEU A 187 -16.24 7.62 11.52
N ARG A 188 -16.40 8.86 12.02
CA ARG A 188 -16.51 10.07 11.16
C ARG A 188 -15.37 11.08 11.28
N ASN A 189 -14.54 11.03 12.33
CA ASN A 189 -13.59 12.11 12.65
C ASN A 189 -12.10 11.74 12.71
N CYS A 190 -11.71 10.57 12.21
CA CYS A 190 -10.30 10.19 12.13
C CYS A 190 -9.48 11.18 11.27
N ARG A 191 -8.55 11.91 11.90
CA ARG A 191 -7.65 12.89 11.27
C ARG A 191 -6.83 12.27 10.13
N TRP A 192 -6.40 11.02 10.31
CA TRP A 192 -5.68 10.25 9.30
C TRP A 192 -6.48 10.06 8.01
N TRP A 193 -7.79 9.80 8.14
CA TRP A 193 -8.70 9.54 7.03
C TRP A 193 -9.08 10.80 6.28
N LYS A 194 -9.36 11.90 6.98
CA LYS A 194 -9.57 13.22 6.33
C LYS A 194 -8.34 13.60 5.52
N SER A 195 -7.15 13.45 6.07
CA SER A 195 -5.91 13.78 5.37
C SER A 195 -5.61 12.85 4.18
N LEU A 196 -5.90 11.55 4.30
CA LEU A 196 -5.75 10.59 3.21
C LEU A 196 -6.81 10.81 2.11
N LYS A 197 -8.07 11.10 2.47
CA LYS A 197 -9.12 11.53 1.55
C LYS A 197 -8.77 12.85 0.87
N GLU A 198 -8.36 13.87 1.59
CA GLU A 198 -7.95 15.15 1.00
C GLU A 198 -6.73 14.99 0.09
N THR A 199 -5.77 14.13 0.46
CA THR A 199 -4.57 13.92 -0.36
C THR A 199 -4.90 13.11 -1.62
N ILE A 200 -5.51 11.93 -1.49
CA ILE A 200 -5.79 11.02 -2.62
C ILE A 200 -7.00 11.49 -3.45
N LEU A 201 -7.89 12.31 -2.87
CA LEU A 201 -9.13 12.77 -3.52
C LEU A 201 -9.15 14.28 -3.82
N SER A 202 -8.09 15.08 -3.55
CA SER A 202 -8.08 16.52 -3.88
C SER A 202 -7.97 16.81 -5.39
N PRO A 203 -8.55 17.93 -5.87
CA PRO A 203 -8.41 18.38 -7.26
C PRO A 203 -6.95 18.54 -7.74
N LEU A 204 -6.06 19.01 -6.87
CA LEU A 204 -4.63 19.20 -7.20
C LEU A 204 -3.91 17.87 -7.45
N TRP A 205 -4.26 16.83 -6.67
CA TRP A 205 -3.77 15.47 -6.85
C TRP A 205 -4.38 14.80 -8.10
N ARG A 206 -5.63 15.13 -8.44
CA ARG A 206 -6.31 14.72 -9.68
C ARG A 206 -5.64 15.28 -10.95
N GLU A 207 -5.10 16.49 -10.90
CA GLU A 207 -4.37 17.11 -12.02
C GLU A 207 -2.96 16.52 -12.18
N ALA A 208 -2.21 16.32 -11.09
CA ALA A 208 -0.87 15.75 -11.10
C ALA A 208 -0.82 14.31 -11.69
N HIS A 209 -1.91 13.56 -11.56
CA HIS A 209 -2.05 12.19 -12.08
C HIS A 209 -3.04 12.09 -13.28
N GLY A 210 -3.41 13.24 -13.87
CA GLY A 210 -4.53 13.50 -14.79
C GLY A 210 -4.57 12.80 -16.15
N VAL A 211 -3.70 11.82 -16.41
CA VAL A 211 -3.73 10.98 -17.63
C VAL A 211 -3.81 9.48 -17.30
N ARG A 212 -3.45 9.05 -16.08
CA ARG A 212 -3.39 7.63 -15.70
C ARG A 212 -4.61 7.09 -14.97
N MET A 213 -5.36 7.99 -14.33
CA MET A 213 -6.62 7.64 -13.66
C MET A 213 -7.86 7.81 -14.55
N LYS A 214 -7.72 8.48 -15.71
CA LYS A 214 -8.86 8.89 -16.57
C LYS A 214 -9.72 7.74 -17.11
N THR A 215 -9.24 6.49 -17.14
CA THR A 215 -10.04 5.34 -17.60
C THR A 215 -10.54 4.45 -16.46
N CYS A 216 -10.03 4.66 -15.24
CA CYS A 216 -10.12 3.67 -14.17
C CYS A 216 -10.87 4.20 -12.94
N PHE A 217 -10.73 5.50 -12.65
CA PHE A 217 -11.44 6.19 -11.57
C PHE A 217 -12.52 7.15 -12.08
N TRP A 218 -12.62 7.36 -13.40
CA TRP A 218 -13.53 8.35 -13.99
C TRP A 218 -15.00 7.93 -13.93
N ASN A 219 -15.30 6.63 -14.08
CA ASN A 219 -16.65 6.09 -13.87
C ASN A 219 -17.10 6.08 -12.41
N ILE A 220 -16.20 6.36 -11.46
CA ILE A 220 -16.49 6.41 -10.01
C ILE A 220 -17.07 7.78 -9.60
N LEU A 221 -16.99 8.81 -10.47
CA LEU A 221 -17.28 10.20 -10.09
C LEU A 221 -18.56 10.82 -10.67
N ILE A 222 -19.29 10.17 -11.59
CA ILE A 222 -20.42 10.81 -12.31
C ILE A 222 -21.82 10.35 -11.86
N ARG A 223 -21.97 9.32 -11.00
CA ARG A 223 -23.30 8.86 -10.56
C ARG A 223 -23.57 8.99 -9.06
N THR A 224 -23.39 10.19 -8.52
CA THR A 224 -24.12 10.64 -7.31
C THR A 224 -24.28 12.17 -7.32
N ARG A 225 -24.94 12.68 -8.37
CA ARG A 225 -25.81 13.85 -8.25
C ARG A 225 -27.16 13.49 -8.82
N LYS A 226 -28.02 12.96 -7.95
CA LYS A 226 -29.38 13.46 -7.72
C LYS A 226 -29.70 13.20 -6.26
#